data_AF-A0A5M3Y6G2-F1
#
_entry.id   AF-A0A5M3Y6G2-F1
#
_cell.length_a   1.000
_cell.length_b   1.000
_cell.length_c   1.000
_cell.angle_alpha   90.00
_cell.angle_beta   90.00
_cell.angle_gamma   90.00
#
_symmetry.space_group_name_H-M   'P 1'
#
loop_
_entity.id
_entity.type
_entity.pdbx_description
1 polymer ?
#
loop_
_entity_poly.entity_id
_entity_poly.type
_entity_poly.pdbx_seq_one_letter_code
_entity_poly.pdbx_strand_id
1 'polypeptide(L)'
;MAGVLDARRQPADKILERFLDGRLTGGEVRVPILNSWRRCQAAGLTPDTARPRLFPDLDFDCEVVRAARPVFERLRTAVAGTPAGMFLGDAAGVMYLRNVGEPAHGRLLDAVGAAPGFRFAEADIGTTAFGTALVERRTCLVSGSEHFAEELHGITAVATPIRNPLSGRVAGVISVTCPNERASEDMTALAQRSAVAVEQRLLELSSERERALMEEFLREKRAGQAIPRSAPRDLCRRDRLALEDAAVRLVAQGRGAVEEVTLSDGRIATLLAQPMSDSTGIAVEVWLTGR
;
A
#
# COMPACT_ATOMS: atom_id res chain seq x y z
N MET A 1 19.04 -25.39 -6.93
CA MET A 1 20.01 -25.99 -6.00
C MET A 1 19.27 -26.35 -4.73
N ALA A 2 18.95 -27.63 -4.59
CA ALA A 2 18.20 -28.19 -3.47
C ALA A 2 19.10 -28.35 -2.24
N GLY A 3 18.55 -28.07 -1.05
CA GLY A 3 19.10 -28.53 0.22
C GLY A 3 19.68 -27.46 1.13
N VAL A 4 18.85 -26.59 1.70
CA VAL A 4 19.01 -26.07 3.07
C VAL A 4 17.63 -25.76 3.62
N LEU A 5 16.99 -26.76 4.22
CA LEU A 5 15.91 -26.72 5.22
C LEU A 5 15.44 -28.18 5.33
N ASP A 6 16.25 -29.04 5.97
CA ASP A 6 15.79 -30.39 6.35
C ASP A 6 14.84 -30.25 7.55
N ALA A 7 13.63 -29.77 7.24
CA ALA A 7 12.50 -29.85 8.13
C ALA A 7 11.90 -31.23 7.94
N ARG A 8 12.05 -32.09 8.96
CA ARG A 8 11.32 -33.35 9.10
C ARG A 8 9.86 -33.11 8.68
N ARG A 9 9.39 -33.74 7.60
CA ARG A 9 7.99 -33.71 7.12
C ARG A 9 7.04 -33.67 8.31
N GLN A 10 6.45 -32.52 8.58
CA GLN A 10 5.55 -32.37 9.72
C GLN A 10 4.18 -32.97 9.34
N PRO A 11 3.35 -33.39 10.31
CA PRO A 11 1.99 -33.89 10.07
C PRO A 11 1.08 -32.94 9.27
N ALA A 12 1.50 -31.68 9.14
CA ALA A 12 0.78 -30.58 8.57
C ALA A 12 0.91 -30.47 7.03
N ASP A 13 1.93 -31.10 6.43
CA ASP A 13 2.02 -31.35 4.97
C ASP A 13 0.76 -32.09 4.49
N LYS A 14 0.24 -32.98 5.35
CA LYS A 14 -0.97 -33.77 5.06
C LYS A 14 -2.25 -32.93 5.00
N ILE A 15 -2.30 -31.74 5.59
CA ILE A 15 -3.54 -30.92 5.60
C ILE A 15 -3.73 -30.25 4.25
N LEU A 16 -2.66 -29.64 3.71
CA LEU A 16 -2.69 -29.04 2.38
C LEU A 16 -2.91 -30.10 1.30
N GLU A 17 -2.23 -31.26 1.39
CA GLU A 17 -2.49 -32.41 0.52
C GLU A 17 -3.97 -32.85 0.57
N ARG A 18 -4.54 -33.03 1.77
CA ARG A 18 -5.96 -33.36 1.92
C ARG A 18 -6.87 -32.30 1.32
N PHE A 19 -6.53 -31.02 1.44
CA PHE A 19 -7.28 -29.94 0.79
C PHE A 19 -7.23 -30.07 -0.73
N LEU A 20 -6.04 -30.26 -1.31
CA LEU A 20 -5.84 -30.40 -2.75
C LEU A 20 -6.57 -31.63 -3.31
N ASP A 21 -6.62 -32.72 -2.54
CA ASP A 21 -7.36 -33.94 -2.87
C ASP A 21 -8.88 -33.85 -2.65
N GLY A 22 -9.40 -32.74 -2.12
CA GLY A 22 -10.81 -32.59 -1.78
C GLY A 22 -11.27 -33.43 -0.58
N ARG A 23 -10.33 -33.86 0.27
CA ARG A 23 -10.53 -34.73 1.44
C ARG A 23 -10.52 -33.98 2.78
N LEU A 24 -10.45 -32.65 2.77
CA LEU A 24 -10.44 -31.84 3.97
C LEU A 24 -11.79 -31.91 4.69
N THR A 25 -11.77 -32.21 5.99
CA THR A 25 -12.97 -32.18 6.83
C THR A 25 -13.18 -30.81 7.48
N GLY A 26 -14.42 -30.51 7.87
CA GLY A 26 -14.78 -29.21 8.44
C GLY A 26 -14.06 -28.94 9.75
N GLY A 27 -13.46 -27.76 9.90
CA GLY A 27 -12.84 -27.29 11.15
C GLY A 27 -11.34 -27.60 11.29
N GLU A 28 -10.73 -28.31 10.34
CA GLU A 28 -9.28 -28.58 10.36
C GLU A 28 -8.42 -27.34 10.07
N VAL A 29 -8.97 -26.38 9.32
CA VAL A 29 -8.27 -25.18 8.86
C VAL A 29 -9.12 -23.95 9.17
N ARG A 30 -8.48 -22.89 9.66
CA ARG A 30 -9.15 -21.61 9.92
C ARG A 30 -9.78 -21.08 8.63
N VAL A 31 -11.00 -20.57 8.72
CA VAL A 31 -11.76 -20.06 7.56
C VAL A 31 -10.97 -19.09 6.67
N PRO A 32 -10.20 -18.11 7.20
CA PRO A 32 -9.40 -17.21 6.35
C PRO A 32 -8.36 -17.94 5.49
N ILE A 33 -7.73 -18.98 6.04
CA ILE A 33 -6.70 -19.76 5.35
C ILE A 33 -7.35 -20.64 4.29
N LEU A 34 -8.45 -21.32 4.63
CA LEU A 34 -9.21 -22.11 3.66
C LEU A 34 -9.70 -21.27 2.47
N ASN A 35 -10.15 -20.04 2.72
CA ASN A 35 -10.55 -19.13 1.66
C ASN A 35 -9.38 -18.74 0.76
N SER A 36 -8.20 -18.47 1.33
CA SER A 36 -6.98 -18.18 0.56
C SER A 36 -6.54 -19.40 -0.26
N TRP A 37 -6.52 -20.60 0.32
CA TRP A 37 -6.20 -21.84 -0.41
C TRP A 37 -7.13 -22.09 -1.59
N ARG A 38 -8.44 -21.86 -1.41
CA ARG A 38 -9.43 -21.94 -2.51
C ARG A 38 -9.14 -20.95 -3.63
N ARG A 39 -8.75 -19.71 -3.31
CA ARG A 39 -8.36 -18.72 -4.32
C ARG A 39 -7.06 -19.10 -5.03
N CYS A 40 -6.08 -19.65 -4.31
CA CYS A 40 -4.84 -20.16 -4.90
C CYS A 40 -5.14 -21.29 -5.90
N GLN A 41 -5.97 -22.26 -5.52
CA GLN A 41 -6.40 -23.36 -6.39
C GLN A 41 -7.19 -22.84 -7.60
N ALA A 42 -8.11 -21.90 -7.39
CA ALA A 42 -8.87 -21.27 -8.49
C ALA A 42 -7.98 -20.49 -9.47
N ALA A 43 -6.83 -19.97 -9.00
CA ALA A 43 -5.80 -19.36 -9.83
C ALA A 43 -4.87 -20.37 -10.53
N GLY A 44 -5.08 -21.68 -10.31
CA GLY A 44 -4.28 -22.75 -10.91
C GLY A 44 -2.92 -22.97 -10.25
N LEU A 45 -2.70 -22.42 -9.05
CA LEU A 45 -1.45 -22.65 -8.30
C LEU A 45 -1.42 -24.05 -7.70
N THR A 46 -0.22 -24.62 -7.68
CA THR A 46 0.15 -25.80 -6.90
C THR A 46 1.31 -25.43 -5.96
N PRO A 47 1.52 -26.16 -4.85
CA PRO A 47 2.67 -25.90 -3.96
C PRO A 47 4.02 -25.86 -4.70
N ASP A 48 4.18 -26.70 -5.73
CA ASP A 48 5.38 -26.77 -6.57
C ASP A 48 5.58 -25.56 -7.50
N THR A 49 4.49 -24.91 -7.90
CA THR A 49 4.53 -23.77 -8.86
C THR A 49 4.44 -22.41 -8.17
N ALA A 50 4.03 -22.39 -6.90
CA ALA A 50 3.89 -21.18 -6.10
C ALA A 50 5.26 -20.56 -5.79
N ARG A 51 5.65 -19.52 -6.55
CA ARG A 51 6.96 -18.86 -6.43
C ARG A 51 6.80 -17.35 -6.55
N PRO A 52 7.62 -16.55 -5.83
CA PRO A 52 7.56 -15.11 -5.97
C PRO A 52 8.08 -14.69 -7.35
N ARG A 53 7.54 -13.60 -7.89
CA ARG A 53 7.98 -13.02 -9.16
C ARG A 53 8.93 -11.86 -8.93
N LEU A 54 9.99 -11.75 -9.74
CA LEU A 54 10.92 -10.62 -9.69
C LEU A 54 10.38 -9.43 -10.49
N PHE A 55 10.44 -8.25 -9.88
CA PHE A 55 10.14 -6.93 -10.43
C PHE A 55 11.38 -6.05 -10.24
N PRO A 56 12.22 -5.89 -11.28
CA PRO A 56 13.52 -5.23 -11.14
C PRO A 56 13.42 -3.70 -11.00
N ASP A 57 12.38 -3.09 -11.56
CA ASP A 57 12.24 -1.64 -11.65
C ASP A 57 11.38 -1.10 -10.50
N LEU A 58 12.01 -0.89 -9.34
CA LEU A 58 11.36 -0.37 -8.15
C LEU A 58 11.37 1.16 -8.11
N ASP A 59 10.18 1.76 -8.02
CA ASP A 59 10.02 3.18 -7.71
C ASP A 59 10.13 3.43 -6.19
N PHE A 60 11.35 3.72 -5.74
CA PHE A 60 11.61 4.05 -4.33
C PHE A 60 11.12 5.44 -3.91
N ASP A 61 10.64 6.25 -4.86
CA ASP A 61 10.05 7.57 -4.65
C ASP A 61 8.50 7.51 -4.62
N CYS A 62 7.90 6.32 -4.71
CA CYS A 62 6.47 6.19 -4.52
C CYS A 62 6.05 6.59 -3.08
N GLU A 63 4.80 7.05 -2.95
CA GLU A 63 4.29 7.68 -1.73
C GLU A 63 4.42 6.78 -0.49
N VAL A 64 4.07 5.49 -0.62
CA VAL A 64 4.11 4.52 0.49
C VAL A 64 5.52 4.26 0.97
N VAL A 65 6.51 4.21 0.06
CA VAL A 65 7.92 4.01 0.42
C VAL A 65 8.48 5.25 1.12
N ARG A 66 8.18 6.44 0.61
CA ARG A 66 8.57 7.71 1.26
C ARG A 66 7.99 7.83 2.67
N ALA A 67 6.73 7.48 2.86
CA ALA A 67 6.08 7.47 4.17
C ALA A 67 6.69 6.43 5.12
N ALA A 68 6.98 5.23 4.61
CA ALA A 68 7.44 4.12 5.42
C ALA A 68 8.92 4.16 5.79
N ARG A 69 9.78 4.79 4.97
CA ARG A 69 11.23 4.78 5.19
C ARG A 69 11.65 5.25 6.59
N PRO A 70 11.17 6.40 7.14
CA PRO A 70 11.52 6.80 8.49
C PRO A 70 11.02 5.84 9.57
N VAL A 71 9.90 5.16 9.34
CA VAL A 71 9.33 4.15 10.25
C VAL A 71 10.22 2.91 10.25
N PHE A 72 10.63 2.43 9.07
CA PHE A 72 11.52 1.28 8.93
C PHE A 72 12.91 1.54 9.52
N GLU A 73 13.46 2.74 9.39
CA GLU A 73 14.74 3.09 10.03
C GLU A 73 14.68 2.96 11.56
N ARG A 74 13.56 3.38 12.18
CA ARG A 74 13.34 3.21 13.63
C ARG A 74 13.13 1.76 14.02
N LEU A 75 12.45 0.98 13.18
CA LEU A 75 12.16 -0.44 13.43
C LEU A 75 13.37 -1.35 13.28
N ARG A 76 14.45 -0.89 12.64
CA ARG A 76 15.68 -1.65 12.49
C ARG A 76 16.23 -2.13 13.84
N THR A 77 16.16 -1.29 14.87
CA THR A 77 16.58 -1.66 16.23
C THR A 77 15.60 -2.61 16.92
N ALA A 78 14.31 -2.57 16.57
CA ALA A 78 13.28 -3.43 17.16
C ALA A 78 13.45 -4.91 16.78
N VAL A 79 14.04 -5.20 15.62
CA VAL A 79 14.33 -6.58 15.21
C VAL A 79 15.79 -6.99 15.40
N ALA A 80 16.71 -6.04 15.60
CA ALA A 80 18.15 -6.32 15.71
C ALA A 80 18.46 -7.41 16.75
N GLY A 81 19.27 -8.41 16.37
CA GLY A 81 19.66 -9.50 17.27
C GLY A 81 18.56 -10.52 17.56
N THR A 82 17.47 -10.51 16.78
CA THR A 82 16.42 -11.53 16.83
C THR A 82 16.29 -12.23 15.47
N PRO A 83 15.79 -13.47 15.40
CA PRO A 83 15.51 -14.15 14.15
C PRO A 83 14.20 -13.65 13.53
N ALA A 84 14.00 -12.32 13.46
CA ALA A 84 12.82 -11.69 12.88
C ALA A 84 13.18 -10.89 11.62
N GLY A 85 12.22 -10.79 10.71
CA GLY A 85 12.26 -9.93 9.53
C GLY A 85 11.05 -9.00 9.49
N MET A 86 11.23 -7.81 8.96
CA MET A 86 10.14 -6.88 8.64
C MET A 86 10.22 -6.45 7.19
N PHE A 87 9.06 -6.33 6.56
CA PHE A 87 8.96 -6.01 5.15
C PHE A 87 7.88 -4.97 4.88
N LEU A 88 8.16 -4.08 3.93
CA LEU A 88 7.19 -3.19 3.32
C LEU A 88 6.92 -3.68 1.90
N GLY A 89 5.66 -3.70 1.49
CA GLY A 89 5.30 -3.76 0.08
C GLY A 89 4.24 -2.75 -0.32
N ASP A 90 4.13 -2.55 -1.63
CA ASP A 90 3.06 -1.76 -2.23
C ASP A 90 1.74 -2.53 -2.31
N ALA A 91 0.70 -1.90 -2.86
CA ALA A 91 -0.62 -2.50 -3.03
C ALA A 91 -0.66 -3.67 -4.02
N ALA A 92 0.35 -3.83 -4.87
CA ALA A 92 0.51 -4.98 -5.76
C ALA A 92 1.25 -6.14 -5.10
N GLY A 93 1.77 -5.94 -3.87
CA GLY A 93 2.52 -6.93 -3.12
C GLY A 93 4.00 -6.99 -3.53
N VAL A 94 4.52 -5.99 -4.23
CA VAL A 94 5.97 -5.88 -4.51
C VAL A 94 6.66 -5.39 -3.26
N MET A 95 7.69 -6.10 -2.83
CA MET A 95 8.45 -5.79 -1.62
C MET A 95 9.52 -4.72 -1.91
N TYR A 96 9.60 -3.69 -1.06
CA TYR A 96 10.51 -2.54 -1.24
C TYR A 96 11.53 -2.42 -0.12
N LEU A 97 11.08 -2.42 1.13
CA LEU A 97 11.95 -2.26 2.29
C LEU A 97 12.00 -3.55 3.08
N ARG A 98 13.18 -3.83 3.64
CA ARG A 98 13.42 -5.01 4.44
C ARG A 98 14.38 -4.69 5.58
N ASN A 99 13.99 -5.08 6.79
CA ASN A 99 14.88 -5.16 7.93
C ASN A 99 14.97 -6.62 8.39
N VAL A 100 16.16 -7.07 8.74
CA VAL A 100 16.38 -8.41 9.29
C VAL A 100 17.22 -8.28 10.55
N GLY A 101 16.80 -8.98 11.60
CA GLY A 101 17.47 -8.95 12.89
C GLY A 101 18.79 -9.70 12.94
N GLU A 102 18.88 -10.82 12.23
CA GLU A 102 20.05 -11.69 12.20
C GLU A 102 20.44 -12.08 10.75
N PRO A 103 21.74 -12.07 10.40
CA PRO A 103 22.18 -12.46 9.05
C PRO A 103 21.79 -13.88 8.63
N ALA A 104 21.72 -14.81 9.59
CA ALA A 104 21.31 -16.19 9.32
C ALA A 104 19.85 -16.28 8.88
N HIS A 105 18.96 -15.55 9.56
CA HIS A 105 17.56 -15.43 9.15
C HIS A 105 17.43 -14.73 7.79
N GLY A 106 18.30 -13.75 7.51
CA GLY A 106 18.38 -13.07 6.22
C GLY A 106 18.57 -14.04 5.05
N ARG A 107 19.53 -14.97 5.19
CA ARG A 107 19.79 -15.99 4.16
C ARG A 107 18.61 -16.94 3.94
N LEU A 108 17.89 -17.30 5.00
CA LEU A 108 16.69 -18.14 4.88
C LEU A 108 15.58 -17.43 4.09
N LEU A 109 15.37 -16.15 4.38
CA LEU A 109 14.42 -15.31 3.66
C LEU A 109 14.83 -15.11 2.19
N ASP A 110 16.14 -14.97 1.91
CA ASP A 110 16.64 -14.89 0.52
C ASP A 110 16.35 -16.17 -0.27
N ALA A 111 16.51 -17.33 0.36
CA ALA A 111 16.29 -18.64 -0.28
C ALA A 111 14.84 -18.83 -0.74
N VAL A 112 13.88 -18.16 -0.10
CA VAL A 112 12.45 -18.18 -0.47
C VAL A 112 12.02 -16.93 -1.24
N GLY A 113 12.97 -16.08 -1.65
CA GLY A 113 12.74 -14.86 -2.42
C GLY A 113 12.11 -13.71 -1.63
N ALA A 114 12.06 -13.77 -0.29
CA ALA A 114 11.54 -12.70 0.56
C ALA A 114 12.55 -11.54 0.67
N ALA A 115 12.70 -10.82 -0.43
CA ALA A 115 13.64 -9.72 -0.60
C ALA A 115 13.02 -8.58 -1.43
N PRO A 116 13.54 -7.34 -1.31
CA PRO A 116 13.15 -6.24 -2.19
C PRO A 116 13.21 -6.62 -3.67
N GLY A 117 12.21 -6.22 -4.43
CA GLY A 117 12.07 -6.56 -5.86
C GLY A 117 11.18 -7.77 -6.10
N PHE A 118 10.90 -8.59 -5.09
CA PHE A 118 10.01 -9.73 -5.27
C PHE A 118 8.55 -9.38 -4.94
N ARG A 119 7.63 -9.89 -5.76
CA ARG A 119 6.19 -9.79 -5.55
C ARG A 119 5.69 -11.02 -4.80
N PHE A 120 5.10 -10.77 -3.63
CA PHE A 120 4.47 -11.75 -2.73
C PHE A 120 2.94 -11.65 -2.79
N ALA A 121 2.40 -11.57 -4.01
CA ALA A 121 0.96 -11.59 -4.22
C ALA A 121 0.43 -13.02 -4.05
N GLU A 122 -0.80 -13.15 -3.53
CA GLU A 122 -1.44 -14.46 -3.32
C GLU A 122 -1.55 -15.25 -4.63
N ALA A 123 -1.73 -14.57 -5.77
CA ALA A 123 -1.79 -15.19 -7.08
C ALA A 123 -0.44 -15.71 -7.63
N ASP A 124 0.69 -15.43 -6.96
CA ASP A 124 2.01 -15.90 -7.39
C ASP A 124 2.59 -16.96 -6.46
N ILE A 125 2.65 -16.67 -5.17
CA ILE A 125 3.30 -17.52 -4.15
C ILE A 125 2.26 -18.22 -3.26
N GLY A 126 0.98 -18.08 -3.58
CA GLY A 126 -0.11 -18.62 -2.81
C GLY A 126 -0.28 -17.93 -1.45
N THR A 127 -0.90 -18.64 -0.51
CA THR A 127 -1.20 -18.15 0.83
C THR A 127 0.08 -17.79 1.59
N THR A 128 0.26 -16.49 1.77
CA THR A 128 1.24 -15.88 2.67
C THR A 128 0.54 -14.77 3.43
N ALA A 129 1.00 -14.42 4.63
CA ALA A 129 0.40 -13.29 5.34
C ALA A 129 0.44 -12.01 4.50
N PHE A 130 1.57 -11.77 3.81
CA PHE A 130 1.83 -10.61 2.97
C PHE A 130 0.76 -10.41 1.88
N GLY A 131 0.57 -11.41 1.01
CA GLY A 131 -0.43 -11.35 -0.06
C GLY A 131 -1.86 -11.44 0.44
N THR A 132 -2.11 -12.30 1.43
CA THR A 132 -3.48 -12.52 1.96
C THR A 132 -4.01 -11.27 2.65
N ALA A 133 -3.16 -10.51 3.36
CA ALA A 133 -3.56 -9.27 4.01
C ALA A 133 -4.00 -8.19 3.00
N LEU A 134 -3.41 -8.16 1.81
CA LEU A 134 -3.81 -7.25 0.72
C LEU A 134 -5.19 -7.65 0.15
N VAL A 135 -5.41 -8.95 -0.08
CA VAL A 135 -6.67 -9.48 -0.61
C VAL A 135 -7.81 -9.31 0.39
N GLU A 136 -7.58 -9.73 1.64
CA GLU A 136 -8.56 -9.68 2.73
C GLU A 136 -8.75 -8.26 3.30
N ARG A 137 -7.85 -7.32 2.96
CA ARG A 137 -7.82 -5.95 3.46
C ARG A 137 -7.90 -5.88 4.99
N ARG A 138 -7.23 -6.80 5.68
CA ARG A 138 -7.15 -6.87 7.15
C ARG A 138 -5.88 -7.58 7.58
N THR A 139 -5.54 -7.43 8.86
CA THR A 139 -4.40 -8.14 9.45
C THR A 139 -4.58 -9.66 9.31
N CYS A 140 -3.56 -10.34 8.80
CA CYS A 140 -3.55 -11.77 8.57
C CYS A 140 -2.32 -12.38 9.24
N LEU A 141 -2.52 -13.52 9.91
CA LEU A 141 -1.46 -14.38 10.42
C LEU A 141 -1.50 -15.68 9.62
N VAL A 142 -0.34 -16.11 9.15
CA VAL A 142 -0.13 -17.39 8.45
C VAL A 142 1.08 -18.06 9.09
N SER A 143 0.90 -19.29 9.56
CA SER A 143 1.93 -20.03 10.30
C SER A 143 2.16 -21.42 9.71
N GLY A 144 3.42 -21.77 9.50
CA GLY A 144 3.82 -23.10 9.07
C GLY A 144 3.09 -23.59 7.84
N SER A 145 2.43 -24.74 7.96
CA SER A 145 1.68 -25.40 6.87
C SER A 145 0.48 -24.63 6.35
N GLU A 146 0.08 -23.53 7.00
CA GLU A 146 -0.94 -22.64 6.46
C GLU A 146 -0.42 -21.91 5.20
N HIS A 147 0.90 -21.80 5.05
CA HIS A 147 1.50 -21.35 3.81
C HIS A 147 1.23 -22.35 2.69
N PHE A 148 0.86 -21.83 1.52
CA PHE A 148 0.58 -22.66 0.36
C PHE A 148 1.85 -23.24 -0.27
N ALA A 149 2.96 -22.50 -0.21
CA ALA A 149 4.28 -22.98 -0.63
C ALA A 149 4.98 -23.68 0.54
N GLU A 150 5.43 -24.92 0.32
CA GLU A 150 6.08 -25.76 1.34
C GLU A 150 7.40 -25.15 1.85
N GLU A 151 8.12 -24.42 1.00
CA GLU A 151 9.37 -23.76 1.36
C GLU A 151 9.20 -22.71 2.48
N LEU A 152 7.98 -22.25 2.72
CA LEU A 152 7.64 -21.27 3.76
C LEU A 152 7.16 -21.92 5.07
N HIS A 153 7.06 -23.26 5.14
CA HIS A 153 6.51 -23.95 6.32
C HIS A 153 7.37 -23.81 7.58
N GLY A 154 8.63 -23.38 7.46
CA GLY A 154 9.48 -23.06 8.61
C GLY A 154 9.18 -21.71 9.28
N ILE A 155 8.24 -20.92 8.73
CA ILE A 155 8.08 -19.51 9.06
C ILE A 155 6.66 -19.21 9.52
N THR A 156 6.54 -18.30 10.49
CA THR A 156 5.29 -17.63 10.84
C THR A 156 5.39 -16.16 10.46
N ALA A 157 4.35 -15.68 9.78
CA ALA A 157 4.25 -14.31 9.32
C ALA A 157 2.94 -13.68 9.77
N VAL A 158 3.02 -12.42 10.17
CA VAL A 158 1.87 -11.54 10.33
C VAL A 158 2.03 -10.41 9.34
N ALA A 159 0.94 -10.01 8.69
CA ALA A 159 0.94 -8.84 7.84
C ALA A 159 -0.33 -8.04 8.02
N THR A 160 -0.22 -6.73 7.84
CA THR A 160 -1.34 -5.81 7.95
C THR A 160 -1.30 -4.79 6.82
N PRO A 161 -2.44 -4.50 6.18
CA PRO A 161 -2.48 -3.49 5.13
C PRO A 161 -2.22 -2.10 5.71
N ILE A 162 -1.56 -1.26 4.92
CA ILE A 162 -1.46 0.19 5.12
C ILE A 162 -2.57 0.84 4.28
N ARG A 163 -3.36 1.71 4.88
CA ARG A 163 -4.42 2.47 4.21
C ARG A 163 -3.98 3.90 3.95
N ASN A 164 -4.23 4.39 2.73
CA ASN A 164 -4.14 5.82 2.50
C ASN A 164 -5.25 6.51 3.31
N PRO A 165 -4.92 7.45 4.22
CA PRO A 165 -5.88 8.00 5.16
C PRO A 165 -6.95 8.90 4.51
N LEU A 166 -6.68 9.43 3.31
CA LEU A 166 -7.61 10.28 2.58
C LEU A 166 -8.59 9.46 1.71
N SER A 167 -8.08 8.44 1.02
CA SER A 167 -8.89 7.63 0.09
C SER A 167 -9.47 6.36 0.71
N GLY A 168 -8.96 5.92 1.86
CA GLY A 168 -9.29 4.64 2.50
C GLY A 168 -8.80 3.39 1.75
N ARG A 169 -8.19 3.56 0.57
CA ARG A 169 -7.64 2.47 -0.25
C ARG A 169 -6.40 1.88 0.41
N VAL A 170 -6.17 0.59 0.19
CA VAL A 170 -4.91 -0.05 0.61
C VAL A 170 -3.78 0.50 -0.26
N ALA A 171 -2.82 1.16 0.38
CA ALA A 171 -1.63 1.73 -0.25
C ALA A 171 -0.45 0.75 -0.26
N GLY A 172 -0.44 -0.21 0.66
CA GLY A 172 0.60 -1.21 0.78
C GLY A 172 0.36 -2.17 1.93
N VAL A 173 1.41 -2.86 2.36
CA VAL A 173 1.38 -3.85 3.44
C VAL A 173 2.67 -3.82 4.23
N ILE A 174 2.56 -3.99 5.54
CA ILE A 174 3.71 -4.29 6.41
C ILE A 174 3.59 -5.72 6.89
N SER A 175 4.69 -6.45 6.88
CA SER A 175 4.77 -7.79 7.45
C SER A 175 5.91 -7.91 8.45
N VAL A 176 5.68 -8.73 9.48
CA VAL A 176 6.66 -9.21 10.44
C VAL A 176 6.71 -10.72 10.30
N THR A 177 7.90 -11.29 10.25
CA THR A 177 8.12 -12.72 10.07
C THR A 177 9.16 -13.23 11.06
N CYS A 178 9.06 -14.50 11.45
CA CYS A 178 10.08 -15.18 12.24
C CYS A 178 9.95 -16.72 12.07
N PRO A 179 10.92 -17.52 12.54
CA PRO A 179 10.75 -18.96 12.68
C PRO A 179 9.53 -19.31 13.55
N ASN A 180 8.85 -20.42 13.25
CA ASN A 180 7.62 -20.81 13.95
C ASN A 180 7.77 -20.86 15.47
N GLU A 181 8.89 -21.39 15.97
CA GLU A 181 9.19 -21.52 17.40
C GLU A 181 9.44 -20.18 18.12
N ARG A 182 9.52 -19.08 17.38
CA ARG A 182 9.69 -17.72 17.90
C ARG A 182 8.45 -16.85 17.73
N ALA A 183 7.36 -17.40 17.18
CA ALA A 183 6.12 -16.66 17.00
C ALA A 183 5.56 -16.19 18.34
N SER A 184 5.12 -14.94 18.38
CA SER A 184 4.48 -14.35 19.56
C SER A 184 3.38 -13.38 19.17
N GLU A 185 2.47 -13.10 20.10
CA GLU A 185 1.38 -12.13 19.89
C GLU A 185 1.90 -10.72 19.61
N ASP A 186 3.10 -10.39 20.10
CA ASP A 186 3.75 -9.09 19.89
C ASP A 186 4.01 -8.78 18.42
N MET A 187 4.17 -9.81 17.57
CA MET A 187 4.34 -9.62 16.12
C MET A 187 3.15 -8.90 15.50
N THR A 188 1.92 -9.26 15.91
CA THR A 188 0.69 -8.65 15.39
C THR A 188 0.61 -7.19 15.81
N ALA A 189 0.88 -6.92 17.08
CA ALA A 189 0.86 -5.56 17.61
C ALA A 189 1.95 -4.69 16.97
N LEU A 190 3.15 -5.25 16.72
CA LEU A 190 4.23 -4.56 16.02
C LEU A 190 3.84 -4.23 14.58
N ALA A 191 3.28 -5.17 13.83
CA ALA A 191 2.84 -4.95 12.45
C ALA A 191 1.76 -3.84 12.40
N GLN A 192 0.74 -3.92 13.26
CA GLN A 192 -0.35 -2.95 13.33
C GLN A 192 0.13 -1.54 13.70
N ARG A 193 0.94 -1.40 14.76
CA ARG A 193 1.50 -0.10 15.14
C ARG A 193 2.39 0.49 14.05
N SER A 194 3.16 -0.36 13.38
CA SER A 194 4.02 0.08 12.27
C SER A 194 3.18 0.60 11.10
N ALA A 195 2.09 -0.09 10.76
CA ALA A 195 1.21 0.36 9.69
C ALA A 195 0.55 1.70 10.03
N VAL A 196 -0.01 1.85 11.23
CA VAL A 196 -0.57 3.13 11.71
C VAL A 196 0.46 4.26 11.63
N ALA A 197 1.72 4.01 12.00
CA ALA A 197 2.78 5.00 11.87
C ALA A 197 3.07 5.39 10.42
N VAL A 198 2.98 4.45 9.46
CA VAL A 198 3.09 4.76 8.03
C VAL A 198 1.86 5.51 7.52
N GLU A 199 0.66 5.15 7.95
CA GLU A 199 -0.59 5.85 7.60
C GLU A 199 -0.57 7.31 8.08
N GLN A 200 -0.06 7.56 9.29
CA GLN A 200 0.16 8.92 9.80
C GLN A 200 1.14 9.71 8.93
N ARG A 201 2.25 9.08 8.53
CA ARG A 201 3.23 9.70 7.61
C ARG A 201 2.64 9.98 6.23
N LEU A 202 1.76 9.12 5.71
CA LEU A 202 1.03 9.39 4.46
C LEU A 202 0.16 10.65 4.58
N LEU A 203 -0.55 10.82 5.71
CA LEU A 203 -1.36 12.01 5.95
C LEU A 203 -0.50 13.28 5.99
N GLU A 204 0.62 13.22 6.73
CA GLU A 204 1.56 14.33 6.85
C GLU A 204 2.15 14.75 5.49
N LEU A 205 2.63 13.79 4.70
CA LEU A 205 3.18 14.05 3.36
C LEU A 205 2.12 14.66 2.42
N SER A 206 0.87 14.20 2.49
CA SER A 206 -0.21 14.79 1.70
C SER A 206 -0.47 16.25 2.11
N SER A 207 -0.43 16.53 3.41
CA SER A 207 -0.68 17.87 3.96
C SER A 207 0.46 18.84 3.61
N GLU A 208 1.70 18.37 3.65
CA GLU A 208 2.88 19.10 3.19
C GLU A 208 2.80 19.43 1.69
N ARG A 209 2.38 18.46 0.88
CA ARG A 209 2.17 18.66 -0.56
C ARG A 209 1.10 19.71 -0.85
N GLU A 210 -0.04 19.63 -0.16
CA GLU A 210 -1.13 20.61 -0.31
C GLU A 210 -0.65 22.01 0.07
N ARG A 211 0.08 22.14 1.18
CA ARG A 211 0.65 23.42 1.62
C ARG A 211 1.66 23.97 0.61
N ALA A 212 2.54 23.14 0.07
CA ALA A 212 3.52 23.54 -0.93
C ALA A 212 2.85 24.06 -2.22
N LEU A 213 1.80 23.37 -2.69
CA LEU A 213 1.00 23.81 -3.83
C LEU A 213 0.33 25.17 -3.57
N MET A 214 -0.23 25.36 -2.37
CA MET A 214 -0.84 26.64 -1.99
C MET A 214 0.21 27.77 -1.91
N GLU A 215 1.37 27.52 -1.32
CA GLU A 215 2.45 28.52 -1.22
C GLU A 215 2.98 28.92 -2.60
N GLU A 216 3.13 27.97 -3.53
CA GLU A 216 3.54 28.24 -4.91
C GLU A 216 2.47 29.03 -5.68
N PHE A 217 1.19 28.66 -5.55
CA PHE A 217 0.08 29.41 -6.14
C PHE A 217 0.08 30.87 -5.66
N LEU A 218 0.26 31.09 -4.35
CA LEU A 218 0.36 32.44 -3.79
C LEU A 218 1.61 33.20 -4.27
N ARG A 219 2.72 32.49 -4.53
CA ARG A 219 3.95 33.09 -5.07
C ARG A 219 3.75 33.56 -6.52
N GLU A 220 3.18 32.74 -7.39
CA GLU A 220 2.84 33.12 -8.76
C GLU A 220 1.87 34.30 -8.79
N LYS A 221 0.84 34.29 -7.93
CA LYS A 221 -0.10 35.40 -7.75
C LYS A 221 0.54 36.71 -7.31
N ARG A 222 1.65 36.65 -6.55
CA ARG A 222 2.41 37.84 -6.12
C ARG A 222 3.41 38.32 -7.18
N ALA A 223 3.88 37.43 -8.06
CA ALA A 223 4.83 37.74 -9.13
C ALA A 223 4.15 38.25 -10.41
N GLY A 224 2.86 37.92 -10.63
CA GLY A 224 2.00 38.50 -11.66
C GLY A 224 1.30 39.79 -11.21
N GLN A 225 0.92 40.65 -12.17
CA GLN A 225 0.28 41.96 -11.96
C GLN A 225 -0.83 41.95 -10.89
N ALA A 226 -0.93 43.06 -10.15
CA ALA A 226 -1.95 43.31 -9.14
C ALA A 226 -3.36 42.97 -9.65
N ILE A 227 -3.95 41.91 -9.09
CA ILE A 227 -5.32 41.51 -9.35
C ILE A 227 -6.26 42.51 -8.68
N PRO A 228 -7.28 43.04 -9.39
CA PRO A 228 -8.37 43.78 -8.76
C PRO A 228 -9.00 42.92 -7.66
N ARG A 229 -9.01 43.45 -6.43
CA ARG A 229 -9.67 42.84 -5.28
C ARG A 229 -11.17 42.66 -5.57
N SER A 230 -11.59 41.44 -5.88
CA SER A 230 -12.74 40.78 -5.24
C SER A 230 -12.97 39.38 -5.82
N ALA A 231 -12.75 38.34 -5.01
CA ALA A 231 -13.68 37.22 -5.08
C ALA A 231 -15.06 37.79 -4.73
N PRO A 232 -16.14 37.57 -5.50
CA PRO A 232 -17.44 38.01 -5.07
C PRO A 232 -17.76 37.29 -3.78
N ARG A 233 -17.96 38.07 -2.73
CA ARG A 233 -18.38 37.54 -1.43
C ARG A 233 -19.82 37.01 -1.44
N ASP A 234 -20.52 37.16 -2.57
CA ASP A 234 -21.96 36.92 -2.73
C ASP A 234 -22.30 35.76 -3.69
N LEU A 235 -21.51 34.69 -3.71
CA LEU A 235 -21.93 33.44 -4.40
C LEU A 235 -22.83 32.62 -3.49
N CYS A 236 -23.99 32.22 -4.00
CA CYS A 236 -24.85 31.28 -3.28
C CYS A 236 -24.17 29.89 -3.18
N ARG A 237 -24.58 29.06 -2.22
CA ARG A 237 -24.00 27.73 -2.01
C ARG A 237 -24.03 26.87 -3.28
N ARG A 238 -25.09 26.98 -4.10
CA ARG A 238 -25.24 26.22 -5.34
C ARG A 238 -24.20 26.60 -6.38
N ASP A 239 -23.98 27.90 -6.59
CA ASP A 239 -22.99 28.41 -7.54
C ASP A 239 -21.58 28.06 -7.10
N ARG A 240 -21.29 28.20 -5.79
CA ARG A 240 -20.00 27.79 -5.23
C ARG A 240 -19.72 26.30 -5.48
N LEU A 241 -20.69 25.42 -5.23
CA LEU A 241 -20.53 23.99 -5.50
C LEU A 241 -20.34 23.69 -6.99
N ALA A 242 -21.04 24.40 -7.88
CA ALA A 242 -20.87 24.23 -9.33
C ALA A 242 -19.47 24.62 -9.80
N LEU A 243 -18.92 25.70 -9.25
CA LEU A 243 -17.54 26.13 -9.52
C LEU A 243 -16.50 25.17 -8.92
N GLU A 244 -16.73 24.68 -7.70
CA GLU A 244 -15.87 23.68 -7.05
C GLU A 244 -15.83 22.37 -7.87
N ASP A 245 -16.98 21.89 -8.33
CA ASP A 245 -17.10 20.68 -9.15
C ASP A 245 -16.42 20.83 -10.53
N ALA A 246 -16.57 21.99 -11.18
CA ALA A 246 -15.85 22.32 -12.40
C ALA A 246 -14.32 22.39 -12.18
N ALA A 247 -13.88 23.02 -11.08
CA ALA A 247 -12.47 23.07 -10.72
C ALA A 247 -11.89 21.66 -10.47
N VAL A 248 -12.62 20.78 -9.77
CA VAL A 248 -12.20 19.38 -9.56
C VAL A 248 -12.02 18.64 -10.88
N ARG A 249 -12.95 18.80 -11.84
CA ARG A 249 -12.81 18.21 -13.17
C ARG A 249 -11.58 18.72 -13.92
N LEU A 250 -11.34 20.03 -13.88
CA LEU A 250 -10.18 20.64 -14.53
C LEU A 250 -8.87 20.16 -13.92
N VAL A 251 -8.77 20.09 -12.58
CA VAL A 251 -7.60 19.54 -11.89
C VAL A 251 -7.38 18.07 -12.25
N ALA A 252 -8.45 17.27 -12.30
CA ALA A 252 -8.37 15.85 -12.66
C ALA A 252 -7.86 15.60 -14.10
N GLN A 253 -7.98 16.58 -15.00
CA GLN A 253 -7.42 16.48 -16.36
C GLN A 253 -5.90 16.67 -16.39
N GLY A 254 -5.30 17.27 -15.35
CA GLY A 254 -3.85 17.41 -15.22
C GLY A 254 -3.17 18.26 -16.31
N ARG A 255 -3.91 19.10 -17.03
CA ARG A 255 -3.42 19.96 -18.13
C ARG A 255 -4.10 21.31 -18.13
N GLY A 256 -3.53 22.26 -18.86
CA GLY A 256 -4.16 23.56 -19.08
C GLY A 256 -5.49 23.43 -19.83
N ALA A 257 -6.54 24.06 -19.32
CA ALA A 257 -7.89 23.99 -19.88
C ALA A 257 -8.74 25.20 -19.43
N VAL A 258 -9.82 25.47 -20.16
CA VAL A 258 -10.79 26.51 -19.81
C VAL A 258 -12.18 25.87 -19.77
N GLU A 259 -12.96 26.19 -18.74
CA GLU A 259 -14.37 25.78 -18.61
C GLU A 259 -15.21 27.01 -18.24
N GLU A 260 -16.40 27.13 -18.81
CA GLU A 260 -17.35 28.18 -18.44
C GLU A 260 -18.53 27.57 -17.68
N VAL A 261 -18.90 28.20 -16.56
CA VAL A 261 -20.02 27.79 -15.73
C VAL A 261 -21.01 28.95 -15.65
N THR A 262 -22.25 28.71 -16.07
CA THR A 262 -23.34 29.67 -15.90
C THR A 262 -23.83 29.63 -14.45
N LEU A 263 -23.78 30.77 -13.77
CA LEU A 263 -24.26 30.92 -12.40
C LEU A 263 -25.78 31.04 -12.35
N SER A 264 -26.36 30.82 -11.16
CA SER A 264 -27.79 30.87 -10.91
C SER A 264 -28.44 32.24 -11.17
N ASP A 265 -27.64 33.31 -11.15
CA ASP A 265 -28.08 34.68 -11.49
C ASP A 265 -27.85 35.07 -12.96
N GLY A 266 -27.38 34.13 -13.79
CA GLY A 266 -27.14 34.33 -15.22
C GLY A 266 -25.76 34.91 -15.55
N ARG A 267 -24.90 35.23 -14.58
CA ARG A 267 -23.49 35.56 -14.84
C ARG A 267 -22.74 34.34 -15.34
N ILE A 268 -21.67 34.56 -16.10
CA ILE A 268 -20.78 33.48 -16.55
C ILE A 268 -19.50 33.54 -15.73
N ALA A 269 -19.10 32.41 -15.18
CA ALA A 269 -17.81 32.21 -14.55
C ALA A 269 -16.89 31.44 -15.50
N THR A 270 -15.77 32.03 -15.88
CA THR A 270 -14.73 31.38 -16.66
C THR A 270 -13.67 30.84 -15.72
N LEU A 271 -13.50 29.52 -15.69
CA LEU A 271 -12.45 28.83 -14.96
C LEU A 271 -11.28 28.57 -15.90
N LEU A 272 -10.11 29.07 -15.54
CA LEU A 272 -8.85 28.85 -16.24
C LEU A 272 -7.97 27.93 -15.39
N ALA A 273 -7.69 26.74 -15.90
CA ALA A 273 -6.74 25.81 -15.32
C ALA A 273 -5.39 25.96 -16.00
N GLN A 274 -4.33 26.12 -15.20
CA GLN A 274 -2.95 26.23 -15.69
C GLN A 274 -2.02 25.29 -14.90
N PRO A 275 -1.14 24.53 -15.57
CA PRO A 275 -0.05 23.84 -14.91
C PRO A 275 0.86 24.84 -14.20
N MET A 276 1.23 24.51 -12.97
CA MET A 276 2.16 25.31 -12.19
C MET A 276 3.59 25.09 -12.69
N SER A 277 4.41 26.13 -12.60
CA SER A 277 5.73 26.16 -13.25
C SER A 277 6.72 25.17 -12.61
N ASP A 278 6.68 25.01 -11.28
CA ASP A 278 7.66 24.24 -10.50
C ASP A 278 7.04 22.99 -9.85
N SER A 279 5.80 22.63 -10.16
CA SER A 279 5.13 21.45 -9.58
C SER A 279 4.17 20.72 -10.54
N THR A 280 3.73 19.53 -10.13
CA THR A 280 2.68 18.76 -10.83
C THR A 280 1.26 19.28 -10.54
N GLY A 281 1.14 20.46 -9.92
CA GLY A 281 -0.13 21.08 -9.57
C GLY A 281 -0.84 21.73 -10.76
N ILE A 282 -2.16 21.85 -10.65
CA ILE A 282 -2.99 22.66 -11.55
C ILE A 282 -3.60 23.78 -10.72
N ALA A 283 -3.26 25.03 -11.05
CA ALA A 283 -3.93 26.21 -10.51
C ALA A 283 -5.21 26.46 -11.29
N VAL A 284 -6.36 26.57 -10.60
CA VAL A 284 -7.63 26.94 -11.23
C VAL A 284 -8.03 28.34 -10.76
N GLU A 285 -8.14 29.25 -11.72
CA GLU A 285 -8.57 30.62 -11.48
C GLU A 285 -9.97 30.83 -12.01
N VAL A 286 -10.83 31.44 -11.20
CA VAL A 286 -12.21 31.75 -11.60
C VAL A 286 -12.34 33.24 -11.85
N TRP A 287 -12.76 33.58 -13.06
CA TRP A 287 -13.07 34.93 -13.50
C TRP A 287 -14.58 35.04 -13.69
N LEU A 288 -15.20 36.12 -13.23
CA LEU A 288 -16.61 36.35 -13.48
C LEU A 288 -16.76 37.42 -14.54
N THR A 289 -17.38 37.05 -15.63
CA THR A 289 -17.72 37.93 -16.74
C THR A 289 -19.21 38.26 -16.64
N GLY A 290 -19.52 39.47 -16.14
CA GLY A 290 -20.90 39.96 -16.06
C GLY A 290 -20.98 41.34 -15.38
N ARG A 291 -21.63 42.28 -16.10
CA ARG A 291 -21.74 43.75 -15.93
C ARG A 291 -21.74 44.32 -14.52
#